data_AF-E0NDA1-F1
#
_entry.id   AF-E0NDA1-F1
#
_cell.length_a   1.000
_cell.length_b   1.000
_cell.length_c   1.000
_cell.angle_alpha   90.00
_cell.angle_beta   90.00
_cell.angle_gamma   90.00
#
_symmetry.space_group_name_H-M   'P 1'
#
loop_
_entity.id
_entity.type
_entity.pdbx_description
1 polymer ?
#
loop_
_entity_poly.entity_id
_entity_poly.type
_entity_poly.pdbx_seq_one_letter_code
_entity_poly.pdbx_strand_id
1 'polypeptide(L)' 'MIGDYKSGYHDGQTDMLMDLGYKLYIMAGPLLLKKLTEQKLTTEENTRLETINKIAEWVKEKEETEGD' A
#
# COMPACT_ATOMS: atom_id res chain seq x y z
N MET A 1 -25.89 13.96 -25.50
CA MET A 1 -25.45 12.88 -24.59
C MET A 1 -23.94 12.78 -24.73
N ILE A 2 -23.20 13.46 -23.85
CA ILE A 2 -21.74 13.44 -23.85
C ILE A 2 -21.32 12.46 -22.77
N GLY A 3 -20.97 11.26 -23.24
CA GLY A 3 -20.09 10.25 -22.64
C GLY A 3 -20.03 10.08 -21.13
N ASP A 4 -20.72 9.05 -20.65
CA ASP A 4 -20.42 8.27 -19.43
C ASP A 4 -19.04 7.57 -19.46
N TYR A 5 -18.15 7.94 -20.40
CA TYR A 5 -16.85 7.29 -20.60
C TYR A 5 -15.83 7.59 -19.48
N LYS A 6 -16.13 8.55 -18.59
CA LYS A 6 -15.24 8.92 -17.48
C LYS A 6 -15.51 8.18 -16.17
N SER A 7 -16.72 7.66 -15.92
CA SER A 7 -17.03 7.02 -14.63
C SER A 7 -16.33 5.68 -14.48
N GLY A 8 -16.40 4.82 -15.50
CA GLY A 8 -15.76 3.49 -15.46
C GLY A 8 -14.23 3.53 -15.35
N TYR A 9 -13.59 4.62 -15.79
CA TYR A 9 -12.14 4.81 -15.66
C TYR A 9 -11.74 5.19 -14.22
N HIS A 10 -12.59 5.94 -13.52
CA HIS A 10 -12.36 6.35 -12.14
C HIS A 10 -12.66 5.21 -11.15
N ASP A 11 -13.70 4.43 -11.43
CA ASP A 11 -14.07 3.24 -10.64
C ASP A 11 -12.99 2.17 -10.75
N GLY A 12 -12.46 1.89 -11.96
CA GLY A 12 -11.39 0.91 -12.15
C GLY A 12 -10.06 1.29 -11.49
N GLN A 13 -9.74 2.58 -11.38
CA GLN A 13 -8.56 3.05 -10.63
C GLN A 13 -8.74 2.90 -9.12
N THR A 14 -9.94 3.20 -8.62
CA THR A 14 -10.29 3.03 -7.20
C THR A 14 -10.22 1.57 -6.80
N ASP A 15 -10.77 0.66 -7.60
CA ASP A 15 -10.71 -0.78 -7.37
C ASP A 15 -9.27 -1.31 -7.34
N MET A 16 -8.42 -0.82 -8.26
CA MET A 16 -7.00 -1.19 -8.31
C MET A 16 -6.22 -0.72 -7.08
N LEU A 17 -6.50 0.49 -6.58
CA LEU A 17 -5.89 1.03 -5.36
C LEU A 17 -6.37 0.27 -4.12
N MET A 18 -7.65 -0.09 -4.04
CA MET A 18 -8.20 -0.88 -2.95
C MET A 18 -7.61 -2.30 -2.90
N ASP A 19 -7.47 -2.96 -4.05
CA ASP A 19 -6.81 -4.27 -4.15
C ASP A 19 -5.33 -4.20 -3.75
N LEU A 20 -4.61 -3.15 -4.17
CA LEU A 20 -3.23 -2.92 -3.76
C LEU A 20 -3.12 -2.69 -2.25
N GLY A 21 -3.99 -1.85 -1.66
CA GLY A 21 -4.05 -1.60 -0.22
C GLY A 21 -4.32 -2.87 0.57
N TYR A 22 -5.24 -3.71 0.10
CA TYR A 22 -5.55 -5.00 0.73
C TYR A 22 -4.35 -5.97 0.69
N LYS A 23 -3.64 -6.06 -0.44
CA LYS A 23 -2.42 -6.86 -0.56
C LYS A 23 -1.32 -6.38 0.36
N LEU A 24 -1.11 -5.07 0.46
CA LEU A 24 -0.14 -4.47 1.38
C LEU A 24 -0.49 -4.78 2.84
N TYR A 25 -1.77 -4.69 3.21
CA TYR A 25 -2.24 -5.05 4.55
C TYR A 25 -1.96 -6.52 4.89
N ILE A 26 -2.26 -7.46 4.00
CA ILE A 26 -1.98 -8.89 4.20
C ILE A 26 -0.47 -9.14 4.37
N MET A 27 0.38 -8.43 3.62
CA MET A 27 1.82 -8.58 3.73
C MET A 27 2.36 -7.97 5.05
N ALA A 28 1.83 -6.83 5.49
CA ALA A 28 2.29 -6.14 6.69
C ALA A 28 1.85 -6.82 7.99
N GLY A 29 0.64 -7.39 8.05
CA GLY A 29 0.03 -7.93 9.27
C GLY A 29 0.90 -8.97 10.01
N PRO A 30 1.36 -10.04 9.35
CA PRO A 30 2.23 -11.05 9.96
C PRO A 30 3.58 -10.48 10.42
N LEU A 31 4.14 -9.51 9.68
CA LEU A 31 5.42 -8.88 10.00
C LEU A 31 5.32 -8.00 11.25
N LEU A 32 4.23 -7.23 11.35
CA LEU A 32 3.90 -6.44 12.54
C LEU A 32 3.69 -7.33 13.77
N LEU A 33 2.93 -8.41 13.63
CA LEU A 33 2.70 -9.36 14.73
C LEU A 33 4.02 -10.00 15.21
N LYS A 34 4.91 -10.38 14.30
CA LYS A 34 6.23 -10.92 14.64
C LYS A 34 7.11 -9.89 15.35
N LYS A 35 7.12 -8.63 14.88
CA LYS A 35 7.81 -7.53 15.59
C LYS A 35 7.25 -7.29 16.99
N LEU A 36 5.93 -7.26 17.15
CA LEU A 36 5.26 -7.07 18.45
C LEU A 36 5.52 -8.21 19.44
N THR A 37 5.78 -9.42 18.92
CA THR A 37 6.08 -10.61 19.71
C THR A 37 7.58 -10.91 19.79
N GLU A 38 8.44 -9.94 19.42
CA GLU A 38 9.91 -10.03 19.41
C GLU A 38 10.48 -11.24 18.62
N GLN A 39 9.68 -11.79 17.71
CA GLN A 39 10.11 -12.87 16.84
C GLN A 39 11.07 -12.33 15.77
N LYS A 40 12.15 -13.07 15.52
CA LYS A 40 13.07 -12.75 14.42
C LYS A 40 12.37 -12.93 13.08
N LEU A 41 12.46 -11.91 12.23
CA LEU A 41 12.06 -11.99 10.84
C LEU A 41 13.11 -12.76 10.05
N THR A 42 12.66 -13.60 9.12
CA THR A 42 13.52 -14.21 8.11
C THR A 42 14.07 -13.15 7.15
N THR A 43 15.09 -13.49 6.37
CA THR A 43 15.65 -12.59 5.34
C THR A 43 14.57 -12.11 4.37
N GLU A 44 13.70 -13.01 3.91
CA GLU A 44 12.62 -12.68 2.99
C GLU A 44 11.57 -11.75 3.62
N GLU A 45 11.23 -12.00 4.88
CA GLU A 45 10.31 -11.14 5.65
C GLU A 45 10.87 -9.74 5.89
N ASN A 46 12.19 -9.62 6.11
CA ASN A 46 12.85 -8.32 6.19
C ASN A 46 12.78 -7.58 4.85
N THR A 47 13.04 -8.26 3.72
CA THR A 47 12.91 -7.65 2.38
C THR A 47 11.48 -7.17 2.09
N ARG A 48 10.47 -7.95 2.49
CA ARG A 48 9.06 -7.55 2.37
C ARG A 48 8.76 -6.32 3.24
N LEU A 49 9.26 -6.29 4.47
CA LEU A 49 9.09 -5.14 5.36
C LEU A 49 9.75 -3.87 4.82
N GLU A 50 10.97 -3.97 4.28
CA GLU A 50 11.66 -2.85 3.64
C GLU A 50 10.87 -2.29 2.45
N THR A 51 10.27 -3.17 1.65
CA THR A 51 9.44 -2.76 0.51
C THR A 51 8.19 -2.02 0.99
N ILE A 52 7.52 -2.51 2.02
CA ILE A 52 6.35 -1.84 2.62
C ILE A 52 6.73 -0.46 3.16
N ASN A 53 7.87 -0.35 3.85
CA ASN A 53 8.34 0.93 4.39
C ASN A 53 8.63 1.94 3.28
N LYS A 54 9.28 1.54 2.19
CA LYS A 54 9.53 2.42 1.02
C LYS A 54 8.24 2.92 0.38
N ILE A 55 7.22 2.06 0.29
CA ILE A 55 5.90 2.47 -0.21
C ILE A 55 5.27 3.50 0.74
N ALA A 56 5.35 3.28 2.05
CA ALA A 56 4.81 4.22 3.04
C ALA A 56 5.52 5.58 3.01
N GLU A 57 6.85 5.59 2.86
CA GLU A 57 7.65 6.82 2.68
C GLU A 57 7.23 7.57 1.42
N TRP A 58 7.11 6.88 0.29
CA TRP A 58 6.66 7.48 -0.97
C TRP A 58 5.25 8.07 -0.88
N VAL A 59 4.31 7.40 -0.18
CA VAL A 59 2.96 7.94 0.05
C VAL A 59 3.03 9.23 0.88
N LYS A 60 3.83 9.24 1.95
CA LYS A 60 4.01 10.42 2.81
C LYS A 60 4.60 11.61 2.04
N GLU A 61 5.60 11.36 1.19
CA GLU A 61 6.16 12.39 0.30
C GLU A 61 5.09 12.96 -0.64
N LYS A 62 4.22 12.12 -1.19
CA LYS A 62 3.14 12.56 -2.09
C LYS A 62 2.09 13.41 -1.37
N GLU A 63 1.66 12.99 -0.18
CA GLU A 63 0.75 13.78 0.66
C GLU A 63 1.34 15.16 1.02
N GLU A 64 2.65 15.22 1.28
CA GLU A 64 3.34 16.48 1.58
C GLU A 64 3.53 17.39 0.35
N THR A 65 3.57 16.83 -0.86
CA THR A 65 3.75 17.61 -2.10
C THR A 65 2.43 18.11 -2.70
N GLU A 66 1.30 17.47 -2.40
CA GLU A 66 -0.05 17.87 -2.89
C GLU A 66 -0.76 18.86 -1.95
N GLY A 67 -0.16 19.18 -0.80
CA GLY A 67 -0.68 20.14 0.18
C GLY A 67 -0.28 21.61 -0.02
N ASP A 68 0.46 21.93 -1.09
CA ASP A 68 0.91 23.27 -1.52
C ASP A 68 0.14 23.74 -2.78
#